data_AF-A0A177G4Q6-F1
#
_entry.id   AF-A0A177G4Q6-F1
#
_cell.length_a   1.000
_cell.length_b   1.000
_cell.length_c   1.000
_cell.angle_alpha   90.00
_cell.angle_beta   90.00
_cell.angle_gamma   90.00
#
_symmetry.space_group_name_H-M   'P 1'
#
loop_
_entity.id
_entity.type
_entity.pdbx_description
1 polymer ?
#
loop_
_entity_poly.entity_id
_entity_poly.type
_entity_poly.pdbx_seq_one_letter_code
_entity_poly.pdbx_strand_id
1 'polypeptide(L)'
;MPPNASPQPDAPPASSLTPEGYHRGLGKRQIQMISIGGAIGTGLFLGAGSRLQQVGPSLALVYLVCGIFAFLMLRALGELVMHRPTSGSFVSYAQEFFWP
;
A
#
# COMPACT_ATOMS: atom_id res chain seq x y z
N MET A 1 11.95 18.52 49.79
CA MET A 1 10.55 18.16 49.48
C MET A 1 10.24 18.69 48.09
N PRO A 2 10.43 17.91 47.01
CA PRO A 2 10.09 18.38 45.66
C PRO A 2 8.56 18.45 45.49
N PRO A 3 8.03 19.56 44.97
CA PRO A 3 6.59 19.79 44.82
C PRO A 3 6.06 19.23 43.49
N ASN A 4 4.84 18.68 43.59
CA ASN A 4 3.81 18.63 42.55
C ASN A 4 3.98 17.59 41.42
N ALA A 5 3.60 16.35 41.72
CA ALA A 5 3.20 15.36 40.72
C ALA A 5 1.78 15.71 40.23
N SER A 6 1.69 16.44 39.12
CA SER A 6 0.46 16.47 38.33
C SER A 6 0.17 15.06 37.78
N PRO A 7 -1.04 14.50 37.94
CA PRO A 7 -1.40 13.24 37.32
C PRO A 7 -1.40 13.44 35.80
N GLN A 8 -0.41 12.87 35.13
CA GLN A 8 -0.36 12.86 33.67
C GLN A 8 -1.46 11.89 33.20
N PRO A 9 -2.54 12.37 32.55
CA PRO A 9 -3.65 11.52 32.20
C PRO A 9 -3.22 10.61 31.05
N ASP A 10 -3.24 9.30 31.30
CA ASP A 10 -3.40 8.25 30.30
C ASP A 10 -2.48 8.32 29.08
N ALA A 11 -1.16 8.44 29.30
CA ALA A 11 -0.21 8.07 28.26
C ALA A 11 -0.35 6.55 28.00
N PRO A 12 -0.73 6.11 26.78
CA PRO A 12 -0.86 4.69 26.48
C PRO A 12 0.49 3.99 26.67
N PRO A 13 0.50 2.74 27.17
CA PRO A 13 1.74 2.01 27.45
C PRO A 13 2.59 1.95 26.18
N ALA A 14 3.87 2.28 26.29
CA ALA A 14 4.83 2.36 25.18
C ALA A 14 4.94 1.09 24.31
N SER A 15 4.32 -0.01 24.73
CA SER A 15 4.21 -1.28 24.00
C SER A 15 3.25 -1.26 22.80
N SER A 16 2.40 -0.22 22.62
CA SER A 16 1.46 -0.11 21.49
C SER A 16 1.88 0.85 20.38
N LEU A 17 3.05 1.49 20.53
CA LEU A 17 3.59 2.45 19.57
C LEU A 17 4.44 1.70 18.53
N THR A 18 4.30 2.06 17.25
CA THR A 18 5.31 1.66 16.25
C THR A 18 6.67 2.26 16.63
N PRO A 19 7.80 1.78 16.08
CA PRO A 19 9.13 2.35 16.33
C PRO A 19 9.22 3.87 16.11
N GLU A 20 8.32 4.40 15.29
CA GLU A 20 8.16 5.81 14.90
C GLU A 20 7.18 6.60 15.83
N GLY A 21 6.61 5.99 16.86
CA GLY A 21 5.66 6.63 17.78
C GLY A 21 4.22 6.71 17.28
N TYR A 22 3.85 6.01 16.21
CA TYR A 22 2.47 6.02 15.68
C TYR A 22 1.59 4.94 16.32
N HIS A 23 0.33 5.30 16.60
CA HIS A 23 -0.70 4.32 16.91
C HIS A 23 -1.25 3.69 15.63
N ARG A 24 -1.31 2.36 15.61
CA ARG A 24 -1.92 1.61 14.50
C ARG A 24 -3.45 1.65 14.60
N GLY A 25 -4.02 2.80 14.25
CA GLY A 25 -5.46 3.09 14.35
C GLY A 25 -6.28 2.76 13.09
N LEU A 26 -5.65 2.44 11.97
CA LEU A 26 -6.36 2.10 10.74
C LEU A 26 -6.95 0.69 10.82
N GLY A 27 -8.28 0.62 10.85
CA GLY A 27 -9.01 -0.65 10.84
C GLY A 27 -8.85 -1.38 9.51
N LYS A 28 -9.02 -2.71 9.53
CA LYS A 28 -8.92 -3.57 8.32
C LYS A 28 -9.77 -3.05 7.14
N ARG A 29 -10.97 -2.53 7.43
CA ARG A 29 -11.88 -1.94 6.43
C ARG A 29 -11.31 -0.69 5.76
N GLN A 30 -10.66 0.20 6.51
CA GLN A 30 -10.06 1.42 5.94
C GLN A 30 -8.87 1.07 5.05
N ILE A 31 -8.02 0.14 5.49
CA ILE A 31 -6.89 -0.36 4.69
C ILE A 31 -7.39 -0.98 3.38
N GLN A 32 -8.47 -1.74 3.43
CA GLN A 32 -9.08 -2.30 2.22
C GLN A 32 -9.63 -1.21 1.30
N MET A 33 -10.32 -0.18 1.82
CA MET A 33 -10.79 0.95 0.99
C MET A 33 -9.64 1.73 0.35
N ILE A 34 -8.51 1.91 1.05
CA ILE A 34 -7.32 2.54 0.50
C ILE A 34 -6.75 1.70 -0.65
N SER A 35 -6.65 0.37 -0.47
CA SER A 35 -6.14 -0.51 -1.52
C SER A 35 -7.02 -0.51 -2.78
N ILE A 36 -8.35 -0.51 -2.62
CA ILE A 36 -9.30 -0.45 -3.74
C ILE A 36 -9.24 0.91 -4.44
N GLY A 37 -9.19 2.00 -3.66
CA GLY A 37 -9.08 3.36 -4.21
C GLY A 37 -7.79 3.57 -5.00
N GLY A 38 -6.67 3.05 -4.50
CA GLY A 38 -5.38 3.07 -5.19
C GLY A 38 -5.35 2.18 -6.45
N ALA A 39 -5.97 0.99 -6.39
CA ALA A 39 -6.00 0.06 -7.51
C ALA A 39 -6.90 0.53 -8.67
N ILE A 40 -8.06 1.14 -8.38
CA ILE A 40 -8.97 1.67 -9.41
C ILE A 40 -8.43 3.01 -9.96
N GLY A 41 -8.03 3.92 -9.06
CA GLY A 41 -7.46 5.22 -9.39
C GLY A 41 -8.33 6.10 -10.31
N THR A 42 -7.83 7.29 -10.64
CA THR A 42 -8.44 8.16 -11.68
C THR A 42 -8.02 7.73 -13.09
N GLY A 43 -6.96 6.93 -13.22
CA GLY A 43 -6.40 6.47 -14.48
C GLY A 43 -7.33 5.55 -15.28
N LEU A 44 -8.13 4.71 -14.60
CA LEU A 44 -9.14 3.89 -15.29
C LEU A 44 -10.20 4.79 -15.94
N PHE A 45 -10.59 5.89 -15.31
CA PHE A 45 -11.64 6.78 -15.84
C PHE A 45 -11.13 7.72 -16.94
N LEU A 46 -10.00 8.41 -16.71
CA LEU A 46 -9.35 9.27 -17.70
C LEU A 46 -8.83 8.48 -18.91
N GLY A 47 -8.28 7.29 -18.66
CA GLY A 47 -7.69 6.42 -19.67
C GLY A 47 -8.72 5.62 -20.46
N ALA A 48 -9.67 4.95 -19.78
CA ALA A 48 -10.61 4.07 -20.48
C ALA A 48 -11.63 4.86 -21.32
N GLY A 49 -12.09 6.03 -20.87
CA GLY A 49 -13.09 6.82 -21.61
C GLY A 49 -12.63 7.24 -23.00
N SER A 50 -11.40 7.76 -23.12
CA SER A 50 -10.82 8.17 -24.40
C SER A 50 -10.45 6.99 -25.31
N ARG A 51 -10.00 5.88 -24.72
CA ARG A 51 -9.57 4.69 -25.46
C ARG A 51 -10.72 3.80 -25.90
N LEU A 52 -11.83 3.74 -25.13
CA LEU A 52 -13.03 2.99 -25.49
C LEU A 52 -13.65 3.49 -26.80
N GLN A 53 -13.70 4.81 -26.99
CA GLN A 53 -14.22 5.40 -28.23
C GLN A 53 -13.32 5.11 -29.44
N GLN A 54 -11.99 5.06 -29.28
CA GLN A 54 -11.06 4.85 -30.38
C GLN A 54 -10.87 3.37 -30.76
N VAL A 55 -10.86 2.48 -29.77
CA VAL A 55 -10.44 1.07 -29.93
C VAL A 55 -11.64 0.11 -29.91
N GLY A 56 -12.80 0.58 -29.44
CA GLY A 56 -14.02 -0.22 -29.35
C GLY A 56 -13.91 -1.36 -28.31
N PRO A 57 -14.74 -2.41 -28.42
CA PRO A 57 -14.82 -3.48 -27.41
C PRO A 57 -13.52 -4.29 -27.27
N SER A 58 -12.60 -4.21 -28.25
CA SER A 58 -11.30 -4.86 -28.19
C SER A 58 -10.42 -4.34 -27.04
N LEU A 59 -10.69 -3.13 -26.53
CA LEU A 59 -9.98 -2.57 -25.38
C LEU A 59 -10.15 -3.43 -24.11
N ALA A 60 -11.32 -4.04 -23.93
CA ALA A 60 -11.58 -4.92 -22.78
C ALA A 60 -10.67 -6.16 -22.80
N LEU A 61 -10.43 -6.75 -23.97
CA LEU A 61 -9.50 -7.87 -24.14
C LEU A 61 -8.06 -7.46 -23.82
N VAL A 62 -7.63 -6.28 -24.29
CA VAL A 62 -6.27 -5.77 -24.01
C VAL A 62 -6.09 -5.49 -22.51
N TYR A 63 -7.09 -4.89 -21.86
CA TYR A 63 -7.07 -4.68 -20.40
C TYR A 63 -7.06 -5.99 -19.63
N LEU A 64 -7.76 -7.03 -20.11
CA LEU A 64 -7.77 -8.34 -19.47
C LEU A 64 -6.40 -9.01 -19.57
N VAL A 65 -5.77 -9.00 -20.75
CA VAL A 65 -4.42 -9.54 -20.93
C VAL A 65 -3.40 -8.76 -20.10
N CYS A 66 -3.42 -7.43 -20.16
CA CYS A 66 -2.54 -6.58 -19.36
C CYS A 66 -2.76 -6.81 -17.86
N GLY A 67 -4.02 -6.96 -17.44
CA GLY A 67 -4.42 -7.28 -16.07
C GLY A 67 -3.88 -8.63 -15.59
N ILE A 68 -3.83 -9.66 -16.45
CA ILE A 68 -3.22 -10.94 -16.12
C ILE A 68 -1.72 -10.78 -15.84
N PHE A 69 -0.99 -10.07 -16.72
CA PHE A 69 0.45 -9.82 -16.50
C PHE A 69 0.69 -9.00 -15.23
N ALA A 70 -0.08 -7.93 -15.03
CA ALA A 70 -0.01 -7.12 -13.82
C ALA A 70 -0.34 -7.95 -12.56
N PHE A 71 -1.35 -8.81 -12.62
CA PHE A 71 -1.72 -9.71 -11.52
C PHE A 71 -0.57 -10.67 -11.18
N LEU A 72 0.10 -11.25 -12.18
CA LEU A 72 1.25 -12.12 -11.94
C LEU A 72 2.41 -11.35 -11.29
N MET A 73 2.68 -10.11 -11.71
CA MET A 73 3.68 -9.26 -11.06
C MET A 73 3.28 -8.92 -9.62
N LEU A 74 2.04 -8.49 -9.38
CA LEU A 74 1.54 -8.18 -8.04
C LEU A 74 1.57 -9.41 -7.13
N ARG A 75 1.26 -10.60 -7.66
CA ARG A 75 1.36 -11.88 -6.94
C ARG A 75 2.81 -12.15 -6.55
N ALA A 76 3.75 -12.05 -7.48
CA ALA A 76 5.17 -12.26 -7.21
C ALA A 76 5.71 -11.26 -6.16
N LEU A 77 5.32 -9.99 -6.27
CA LEU A 77 5.67 -8.96 -5.28
C LEU A 77 5.01 -9.22 -3.92
N GLY A 78 3.76 -9.70 -3.90
CA GLY A 78 3.05 -10.06 -2.67
C GLY A 78 3.71 -11.22 -1.93
N GLU A 79 4.14 -12.26 -2.65
CA GLU A 79 4.92 -13.38 -2.10
C GLU A 79 6.25 -12.87 -1.51
N LEU A 80 6.92 -11.93 -2.18
CA LEU A 80 8.18 -11.32 -1.72
C LEU A 80 7.99 -10.50 -0.43
N VAL A 81 6.92 -9.68 -0.36
CA VAL A 81 6.56 -8.88 0.83
C VAL A 81 6.21 -9.76 2.04
N MET A 82 5.55 -10.90 1.82
CA MET A 82 5.23 -11.85 2.89
C MET A 82 6.45 -12.63 3.37
N HIS A 83 7.39 -12.94 2.47
CA HIS A 83 8.59 -13.71 2.82
C HIS A 83 9.67 -12.87 3.55
N ARG A 84 9.74 -11.57 3.29
CA ARG A 84 10.62 -10.62 4.01
C ARG A 84 9.85 -9.34 4.38
N PRO A 85 9.27 -9.26 5.60
CA PRO A 85 8.59 -8.07 6.06
C PRO A 85 9.62 -7.02 6.51
N THR A 86 10.41 -6.49 5.57
CA THR A 86 11.15 -5.25 5.79
C THR A 86 10.22 -4.08 5.48
N SER A 87 10.18 -3.06 6.34
CA SER A 87 9.37 -1.84 6.11
C SER A 87 9.92 -0.96 4.98
N GLY A 88 10.91 -1.44 4.24
CA GLY A 88 11.50 -0.78 3.08
C GLY A 88 10.66 -0.97 1.80
N SER A 89 10.59 0.10 1.00
CA SER A 89 9.98 0.14 -0.33
C SER A 89 10.53 -0.98 -1.24
N PHE A 90 9.84 -1.34 -2.32
CA PHE A 90 10.41 -2.20 -3.39
C PHE A 90 11.80 -1.72 -3.87
N VAL A 91 12.08 -0.42 -3.71
CA VAL A 91 13.38 0.21 -3.94
C VAL A 91 14.46 -0.25 -2.95
N SER A 92 14.15 -0.55 -1.68
CA SER A 92 15.10 -1.11 -0.72
C SER A 92 15.63 -2.48 -1.18
N TYR A 93 14.80 -3.32 -1.83
CA TYR A 93 15.26 -4.57 -2.43
C TYR A 93 16.24 -4.32 -3.59
N ALA A 94 15.95 -3.33 -4.46
CA ALA A 94 16.85 -2.98 -5.55
C ALA A 94 18.15 -2.35 -5.04
N GLN A 95 18.11 -1.55 -3.98
CA GLN A 95 19.31 -0.96 -3.38
C GLN A 95 20.19 -2.00 -2.69
N GLU A 96 19.62 -3.02 -2.05
CA GLU A 96 20.40 -4.08 -1.39
C GLU A 96 21.01 -5.08 -2.39
N PHE A 97 20.44 -5.21 -3.60
CA PHE A 97 20.93 -6.11 -4.66
C PHE A 97 21.75 -5.44 -5.77
N PHE A 98 21.56 -4.15 -6.01
CA PHE A 98 22.15 -3.43 -7.16
C PHE A 98 23.25 -2.44 -6.76
N TRP A 99 23.54 -2.30 -5.46
CA TRP A 99 24.68 -1.54 -4.96
C TRP A 99 25.77 -2.51 -4.46
N PRO A 100 26.98 -2.52 -5.06
CA PRO A 100 28.14 -3.23 -4.52
C PRO A 100 28.68 -2.61 -3.23
#